data_AF-A0A949TZL5-F1
#
_entry.id   AF-A0A949TZL5-F1
#
_cell.length_a   1.000
_cell.length_b   1.000
_cell.length_c   1.000
_cell.angle_alpha   90.00
_cell.angle_beta   90.00
_cell.angle_gamma   90.00
#
_symmetry.space_group_name_H-M   'P 1'
#
loop_
_entity.id
_entity.type
_entity.pdbx_description
1 polymer ?
#
loop_
_entity_poly.entity_id
_entity_poly.type
_entity_poly.pdbx_seq_one_letter_code
_entity_poly.pdbx_strand_id
1 'polypeptide(L)'
;MSTFNFIASDTQLPEVDLTNVKRMTVKELKKLNPQARSPVPLDELDENLEVLYCESEEDMKGLTVSFCNNPPYNLDYHIKKKYVYWLRYDFTEKSTEQLMEYLQKNIKEIQQVEVWAITFGNKDDIYKVKDKRKIKLLDLTKGDLIELNSQGICIQISY
;
A
#
# COMPACT_ATOMS: atom_id res chain seq x y z
N MET A 1 -14.06 -6.96 10.32
CA MET A 1 -14.04 -6.10 9.13
C MET A 1 -12.61 -5.64 8.90
N SER A 2 -12.09 -5.77 7.69
CA SER A 2 -10.72 -5.40 7.32
C SER A 2 -10.76 -4.47 6.12
N THR A 3 -10.04 -3.35 6.18
CA THR A 3 -9.94 -2.38 5.08
C THR A 3 -8.68 -2.66 4.28
N PHE A 4 -8.83 -2.64 2.96
CA PHE A 4 -7.76 -2.84 2.00
C PHE A 4 -7.73 -1.67 1.04
N ASN A 5 -6.52 -1.21 0.71
CA ASN A 5 -6.35 -0.14 -0.25
C ASN A 5 -5.81 -0.68 -1.58
N PHE A 6 -6.25 -0.07 -2.67
CA PHE A 6 -5.86 -0.46 -4.01
C PHE A 6 -5.58 0.74 -4.89
N ILE A 7 -4.70 0.54 -5.87
CA ILE A 7 -4.59 1.40 -7.05
C ILE A 7 -5.05 0.58 -8.25
N ALA A 8 -5.91 1.16 -9.08
CA ALA A 8 -6.45 0.49 -10.24
C ALA A 8 -6.33 1.36 -11.50
N SER A 9 -5.95 0.77 -12.63
CA SER A 9 -5.78 1.50 -13.89
C SER A 9 -5.97 0.60 -15.10
N ASP A 10 -6.25 1.21 -16.25
CA ASP A 10 -6.33 0.50 -17.54
C ASP A 10 -4.96 0.27 -18.18
N THR A 11 -3.92 0.91 -17.65
CA THR A 11 -2.52 0.73 -18.06
C THR A 11 -1.67 0.27 -16.88
N GLN A 12 -0.55 -0.40 -17.18
CA GLN A 12 0.37 -0.84 -16.13
C GLN A 12 1.01 0.35 -15.42
N LEU A 13 1.08 0.24 -14.10
CA LEU A 13 1.81 1.12 -13.22
C LEU A 13 3.04 0.38 -12.66
N PRO A 14 4.16 1.08 -12.40
CA PRO A 14 5.34 0.46 -11.84
C PRO A 14 5.11 0.08 -10.38
N GLU A 15 5.54 -1.12 -9.99
CA GLU A 15 5.58 -1.52 -8.58
C GLU A 15 6.69 -0.76 -7.86
N VAL A 16 6.48 -0.46 -6.58
CA VAL A 16 7.47 0.21 -5.75
C VAL A 16 7.37 -0.31 -4.32
N ASP A 17 8.53 -0.47 -3.68
CA ASP A 17 8.62 -0.69 -2.24
C ASP A 17 9.57 0.35 -1.67
N LEU A 18 9.01 1.37 -1.01
CA LEU A 18 9.73 2.44 -0.34
C LEU A 18 9.84 2.18 1.17
N THR A 19 9.60 0.94 1.60
CA THR A 19 9.97 0.52 2.95
C THR A 19 11.48 0.27 3.00
N ASN A 20 12.13 0.66 4.09
CA ASN A 20 13.56 0.39 4.30
C ASN A 20 13.79 -1.01 4.88
N VAL A 21 12.89 -1.96 4.56
CA VAL A 21 12.95 -3.33 5.06
C VAL A 21 13.99 -4.12 4.27
N LYS A 22 15.00 -4.62 4.97
CA LYS A 22 16.09 -5.42 4.41
C LYS A 22 15.79 -6.90 4.63
N ARG A 23 15.93 -7.71 3.58
CA ARG A 23 16.04 -9.17 3.71
C ARG A 23 17.48 -9.53 3.98
N MET A 24 17.74 -10.29 5.04
CA MET A 24 19.07 -10.77 5.38
C MET A 24 18.98 -12.05 6.22
N THR A 25 20.08 -12.75 6.36
CA THR A 25 20.17 -13.93 7.24
C THR A 25 20.29 -13.54 8.71
N VAL A 26 19.89 -14.42 9.63
CA VAL A 26 20.10 -14.23 11.08
C VAL A 26 21.58 -13.98 11.40
N LYS A 27 22.50 -14.65 10.70
CA LYS A 27 23.94 -14.43 10.84
C LYS A 27 24.37 -13.01 10.48
N GLU A 28 23.86 -12.46 9.39
CA GLU A 28 24.15 -11.08 8.99
C GLU A 28 23.53 -10.08 9.97
N LEU A 29 22.30 -10.34 10.42
CA LEU A 29 21.63 -9.52 11.41
C LEU A 29 22.41 -9.48 12.74
N LYS A 30 22.87 -10.63 13.25
CA LYS A 30 23.69 -10.69 14.47
C LYS A 30 24.98 -9.89 14.34
N LYS A 31 25.59 -9.86 13.16
CA LYS A 31 26.80 -9.04 12.91
C LYS A 31 26.49 -7.55 12.86
N LEU A 32 25.36 -7.18 12.26
CA LEU A 32 24.93 -5.79 12.09
C LEU A 32 24.43 -5.19 13.41
N ASN A 33 23.56 -5.92 14.11
CA ASN A 33 22.94 -5.53 15.36
C ASN A 33 22.64 -6.77 16.23
N PRO A 34 23.59 -7.20 17.10
CA PRO A 34 23.42 -8.35 17.97
C PRO A 34 22.26 -8.22 18.96
N GLN A 35 21.82 -6.98 19.24
CA GLN A 35 20.75 -6.66 20.19
C GLN A 35 19.44 -6.28 19.49
N ALA A 36 19.30 -6.64 18.20
CA ALA A 36 18.07 -6.38 17.47
C ALA A 36 16.89 -7.05 18.17
N ARG A 37 15.83 -6.26 18.41
CA ARG A 37 14.60 -6.79 19.00
C ARG A 37 13.96 -7.75 18.03
N SER A 38 13.60 -8.93 18.52
CA SER A 38 12.94 -9.98 17.75
C SER A 38 11.87 -10.64 18.63
N PRO A 39 10.76 -11.12 18.06
CA PRO A 39 9.77 -11.91 18.80
C PRO A 39 10.34 -13.18 19.43
N VAL A 40 11.43 -13.70 18.85
CA VAL A 40 12.16 -14.88 19.31
C VAL A 40 13.64 -14.51 19.48
N PRO A 41 14.33 -14.96 20.54
CA PRO A 41 15.77 -14.71 20.70
C PRO A 41 16.55 -15.13 19.45
N LEU A 42 17.43 -14.25 18.96
CA LEU A 42 18.20 -14.51 17.73
C LEU A 42 19.11 -15.76 17.86
N ASP A 43 19.50 -16.12 19.08
CA ASP A 43 20.33 -17.29 19.37
C ASP A 43 19.60 -18.62 19.25
N GLU A 44 18.27 -18.59 19.23
CA GLU A 44 17.43 -19.77 19.02
C GLU A 44 17.08 -20.00 17.54
N LEU A 45 17.39 -19.04 16.66
CA LEU A 45 17.12 -19.11 15.24
C LEU A 45 18.32 -19.68 14.46
N ASP A 46 18.04 -20.44 13.40
CA ASP A 46 19.06 -20.92 12.47
C ASP A 46 19.81 -19.74 11.84
N GLU A 47 21.14 -19.79 11.82
CA GLU A 47 22.00 -18.74 11.28
C GLU A 47 21.71 -18.39 9.81
N ASN A 48 21.25 -19.36 9.03
CA ASN A 48 20.93 -19.20 7.61
C ASN A 48 19.47 -18.85 7.35
N LEU A 49 18.63 -18.77 8.40
CA LEU A 49 17.24 -18.36 8.26
C LEU A 49 17.19 -16.91 7.73
N GLU A 50 16.41 -16.70 6.67
CA GLU A 50 16.14 -15.36 6.16
C GLU A 50 15.10 -14.64 7.04
N VAL A 51 15.42 -13.41 7.42
CA VAL A 51 14.60 -12.54 8.24
C VAL A 51 14.44 -11.18 7.58
N LEU A 52 13.36 -10.49 7.94
CA LEU A 52 13.14 -9.08 7.59
C LEU A 52 13.64 -8.20 8.73
N TYR A 53 14.51 -7.25 8.40
CA TYR A 53 15.07 -6.30 9.36
C TYR A 53 14.76 -4.87 8.92
N CYS A 54 14.36 -4.05 9.90
CA CYS A 54 14.24 -2.61 9.78
C CYS A 54 14.93 -1.97 10.98
N GLU A 55 15.59 -0.83 10.78
CA GLU A 55 16.31 -0.13 11.86
C GLU A 55 15.36 0.52 12.86
N SER A 56 14.21 0.99 12.36
CA SER A 56 13.14 1.57 13.16
C SER A 56 11.76 1.12 12.68
N GLU A 57 10.73 1.26 13.50
CA GLU A 57 9.34 1.02 13.05
C GLU A 57 8.94 1.98 11.92
N GLU A 58 9.48 3.21 11.91
CA GLU A 58 9.26 4.23 10.87
C GLU A 58 9.75 3.79 9.48
N ASP A 59 10.71 2.86 9.43
CA ASP A 59 11.22 2.29 8.19
C ASP A 59 10.23 1.35 7.52
N MET A 60 9.30 0.77 8.28
CA MET A 60 8.22 -0.07 7.75
C MET A 60 7.06 0.76 7.19
N LYS A 61 6.98 2.06 7.55
CA LYS A 61 5.87 2.95 7.19
C LYS A 61 6.01 3.60 5.81
N GLY A 62 6.84 3.02 4.95
CA GLY A 62 6.99 3.46 3.56
C GLY A 62 5.79 3.06 2.70
N LEU A 63 5.64 3.75 1.57
CA LEU A 63 4.70 3.36 0.52
C LEU A 63 5.13 2.04 -0.14
N THR A 64 4.20 1.12 -0.29
CA THR A 64 4.34 -0.06 -1.16
C THR A 64 3.19 -0.11 -2.16
N VAL A 65 3.52 -0.26 -3.44
CA VAL A 65 2.59 -0.56 -4.53
C VAL A 65 3.04 -1.86 -5.19
N SER A 66 2.22 -2.90 -5.12
CA SER A 66 2.55 -4.21 -5.70
C SER A 66 1.37 -4.81 -6.44
N PHE A 67 1.63 -5.62 -7.46
CA PHE A 67 0.57 -6.18 -8.29
C PHE A 67 -0.36 -7.09 -7.47
N CYS A 68 -1.68 -6.94 -7.65
CA CYS A 68 -2.68 -7.70 -6.92
C CYS A 68 -2.90 -9.07 -7.58
N ASN A 69 -2.08 -10.05 -7.22
CA ASN A 69 -2.16 -11.43 -7.73
C ASN A 69 -3.17 -12.33 -6.98
N ASN A 70 -3.60 -11.93 -5.79
CA ASN A 70 -4.50 -12.69 -4.93
C ASN A 70 -5.56 -11.76 -4.30
N PRO A 71 -6.49 -11.21 -5.10
CA PRO A 71 -7.45 -10.22 -4.62
C PRO A 71 -8.44 -10.82 -3.59
N PRO A 72 -9.00 -9.99 -2.69
CA PRO A 72 -10.10 -10.44 -1.84
C PRO A 72 -11.29 -10.89 -2.67
N TYR A 73 -12.08 -11.83 -2.14
CA TYR A 73 -13.31 -12.28 -2.79
C TYR A 73 -14.23 -11.08 -3.08
N ASN A 74 -14.82 -11.05 -4.28
CA ASN A 74 -15.69 -9.99 -4.78
C ASN A 74 -15.04 -8.61 -5.04
N LEU A 75 -13.70 -8.51 -5.10
CA LEU A 75 -13.05 -7.24 -5.46
C LEU A 75 -13.50 -6.72 -6.85
N ASP A 76 -13.75 -7.64 -7.76
CA ASP A 76 -14.20 -7.38 -9.12
C ASP A 76 -15.57 -6.69 -9.18
N TYR A 77 -16.41 -6.77 -8.15
CA TYR A 77 -17.66 -5.99 -8.08
C TYR A 77 -17.38 -4.48 -7.98
N HIS A 78 -16.28 -4.10 -7.34
CA HIS A 78 -15.90 -2.71 -7.12
C HIS A 78 -14.99 -2.17 -8.23
N ILE A 79 -13.94 -2.93 -8.54
CA ILE A 79 -12.86 -2.47 -9.42
C ILE A 79 -13.00 -3.17 -10.76
N LYS A 80 -13.28 -2.38 -11.81
CA LYS A 80 -13.45 -2.87 -13.18
C LYS A 80 -12.23 -2.62 -14.10
N LYS A 81 -11.20 -1.98 -13.56
CA LYS A 81 -9.97 -1.67 -14.28
C LYS A 81 -9.13 -2.93 -14.52
N LYS A 82 -8.36 -2.93 -15.61
CA LYS A 82 -7.58 -4.09 -16.05
C LYS A 82 -6.44 -4.46 -15.10
N TYR A 83 -5.73 -3.47 -14.57
CA TYR A 83 -4.60 -3.67 -13.67
C TYR A 83 -4.96 -3.16 -12.28
N VAL A 84 -4.78 -4.03 -11.28
CA VAL A 84 -5.07 -3.73 -9.88
C VAL A 84 -3.81 -4.01 -9.06
N TYR A 85 -3.50 -3.09 -8.17
CA TYR A 85 -2.33 -3.11 -7.30
C TYR A 85 -2.76 -3.00 -5.85
N TRP A 86 -2.12 -3.75 -4.98
CA TRP A 86 -2.15 -3.51 -3.55
C TRP A 86 -1.48 -2.18 -3.26
N LEU A 87 -2.16 -1.35 -2.47
CA LEU A 87 -1.61 -0.13 -1.92
C LEU A 87 -1.43 -0.30 -0.42
N ARG A 88 -0.19 -0.21 0.05
CA ARG A 88 0.12 -0.17 1.47
C ARG A 88 0.81 1.14 1.78
N TYR A 89 0.26 1.87 2.74
CA TYR A 89 0.84 3.06 3.32
C TYR A 89 0.16 3.30 4.67
N ASP A 90 0.86 3.93 5.60
CA ASP A 90 0.42 4.04 6.99
C ASP A 90 -0.22 5.41 7.32
N PHE A 91 -0.69 6.13 6.29
CA PHE A 91 -1.32 7.46 6.42
C PHE A 91 -0.48 8.48 7.18
N THR A 92 0.83 8.25 7.29
CA THR A 92 1.80 9.21 7.82
C THR A 92 2.07 10.31 6.79
N GLU A 93 2.59 11.45 7.23
CA GLU A 93 2.99 12.53 6.32
C GLU A 93 3.96 12.04 5.24
N LYS A 94 5.01 11.30 5.65
CA LYS A 94 6.00 10.68 4.76
C LYS A 94 5.35 9.79 3.70
N SER A 95 4.51 8.84 4.11
CA SER A 95 3.92 7.87 3.18
C SER A 95 2.85 8.49 2.27
N THR A 96 2.15 9.51 2.76
CA THR A 96 1.21 10.32 1.97
C THR A 96 1.94 11.13 0.90
N GLU A 97 3.07 11.73 1.25
CA GLU A 97 3.93 12.43 0.29
C GLU A 97 4.50 11.50 -0.78
N GLN A 98 5.00 10.34 -0.36
CA GLN A 98 5.46 9.29 -1.29
C GLN A 98 4.35 8.85 -2.26
N LEU A 99 3.11 8.69 -1.78
CA LEU A 99 1.97 8.36 -2.63
C LEU A 99 1.65 9.48 -3.62
N MET A 100 1.65 10.73 -3.15
CA MET A 100 1.42 11.89 -4.00
C MET A 100 2.45 11.97 -5.14
N GLU A 101 3.73 11.85 -4.80
CA GLU A 101 4.83 11.85 -5.77
C GLU A 101 4.71 10.68 -6.76
N TYR A 102 4.37 9.49 -6.25
CA TYR A 102 4.13 8.32 -7.08
C TYR A 102 3.01 8.56 -8.10
N LEU A 103 1.88 9.12 -7.67
CA LEU A 103 0.74 9.41 -8.56
C LEU A 103 1.13 10.46 -9.59
N GLN A 104 1.77 11.56 -9.18
CA GLN A 104 2.22 12.63 -10.08
C GLN A 104 3.23 12.14 -11.12
N LYS A 105 4.14 11.25 -10.74
CA LYS A 105 5.18 10.72 -11.63
C LYS A 105 4.64 9.71 -12.64
N ASN A 106 3.63 8.93 -12.25
CA ASN A 106 3.22 7.74 -13.01
C ASN A 106 1.89 7.88 -13.75
N ILE A 107 1.06 8.87 -13.42
CA ILE A 107 -0.18 9.16 -14.14
C ILE A 107 0.12 10.07 -15.33
N LYS A 108 -0.19 9.59 -16.54
CA LYS A 108 -0.01 10.33 -17.80
C LYS A 108 -1.30 11.04 -18.23
N GLU A 109 -1.18 12.00 -19.16
CA GLU A 109 -2.28 12.85 -19.68
C GLU A 109 -3.57 12.12 -20.06
N ILE A 110 -3.46 10.93 -20.64
CA ILE A 110 -4.62 10.14 -21.11
C ILE A 110 -5.09 9.09 -20.10
N GLN A 111 -4.42 8.99 -18.96
CA GLN A 111 -4.62 7.90 -18.01
C GLN A 111 -5.57 8.33 -16.91
N GLN A 112 -6.53 7.45 -16.61
CA GLN A 112 -7.32 7.53 -15.41
C GLN A 112 -6.86 6.43 -14.44
N VAL A 113 -6.62 6.83 -13.20
CA VAL A 113 -6.30 5.92 -12.10
C VAL A 113 -7.39 6.03 -11.04
N GLU A 114 -7.68 4.92 -10.37
CA GLU A 114 -8.59 4.90 -9.24
C GLU A 114 -7.82 4.46 -8.00
N VAL A 115 -7.90 5.24 -6.93
CA VAL A 115 -7.36 4.89 -5.61
C VAL A 115 -8.53 4.54 -4.71
N TRP A 116 -8.47 3.36 -4.09
CA TRP A 116 -9.58 2.74 -3.39
C TRP A 116 -9.21 2.43 -1.95
N ALA A 117 -10.19 2.57 -1.05
CA ALA A 117 -10.17 2.04 0.32
C ALA A 117 -11.47 1.26 0.56
N ILE A 118 -11.40 -0.08 0.56
CA ILE A 118 -12.56 -0.99 0.59
C ILE A 118 -12.52 -1.87 1.84
N THR A 119 -13.63 -1.94 2.56
CA THR A 119 -13.77 -2.78 3.76
C THR A 119 -14.51 -4.08 3.43
N PHE A 120 -13.92 -5.22 3.81
CA PHE A 120 -14.50 -6.56 3.65
C PHE A 120 -14.77 -7.22 5.02
N GLY A 121 -15.70 -8.17 5.08
CA GLY A 121 -15.83 -9.09 6.21
C GLY A 121 -17.15 -9.11 6.99
N ASN A 122 -18.26 -8.61 6.43
CA ASN A 122 -19.60 -8.82 6.98
C ASN A 122 -20.52 -9.43 5.91
N LYS A 123 -21.38 -10.37 6.30
CA LYS A 123 -22.32 -11.05 5.39
C LYS A 123 -23.45 -10.12 4.89
N ASP A 124 -23.77 -9.09 5.66
CA ASP A 124 -24.86 -8.14 5.39
C ASP A 124 -24.38 -6.76 4.95
N ASP A 125 -23.08 -6.49 4.98
CA ASP A 125 -22.51 -5.26 4.45
C ASP A 125 -22.41 -5.40 2.93
N ILE A 126 -23.52 -5.03 2.29
CA ILE A 126 -23.57 -4.68 0.88
C ILE A 126 -22.45 -3.65 0.66
N TYR A 127 -21.32 -4.13 0.13
CA TYR A 127 -20.32 -3.54 -0.78
C TYR A 127 -20.45 -2.05 -1.15
N LYS A 128 -20.72 -1.17 -0.18
CA LYS A 128 -21.06 0.22 -0.45
C LYS A 128 -19.80 1.06 -0.29
N VAL A 129 -19.24 1.38 -1.43
CA VAL A 129 -18.44 2.59 -1.60
C VAL A 129 -19.34 3.74 -1.13
N LYS A 130 -18.96 4.35 -0.02
CA LYS A 130 -19.70 5.45 0.61
C LYS A 130 -19.53 6.73 -0.19
N ASP A 131 -18.36 6.92 -0.78
CA ASP A 131 -18.03 8.11 -1.55
C ASP A 131 -17.13 7.78 -2.75
N LYS A 132 -17.46 8.37 -3.89
CA LYS A 132 -16.71 8.25 -5.14
C LYS A 132 -16.50 9.63 -5.73
N ARG A 133 -15.26 10.09 -5.70
CA ARG A 133 -14.86 11.42 -6.16
C ARG A 133 -14.08 11.36 -7.45
N LYS A 134 -14.16 12.43 -8.22
CA LYS A 134 -13.35 12.67 -9.42
C LYS A 134 -12.52 13.91 -9.18
N ILE A 135 -11.20 13.76 -9.21
CA ILE A 135 -10.25 14.82 -8.92
C ILE A 135 -9.23 14.84 -10.07
N LYS A 136 -8.86 16.03 -10.54
CA LYS A 136 -7.75 16.15 -11.49
C LYS A 136 -6.44 16.02 -10.73
N LEU A 137 -5.41 15.45 -11.35
CA LEU A 137 -4.11 15.23 -10.74
C LEU A 137 -3.49 16.53 -10.21
N LEU A 138 -3.70 17.64 -10.92
CA LEU A 138 -3.24 18.97 -10.53
C LEU A 138 -4.00 19.56 -9.32
N ASP A 139 -5.23 19.10 -9.10
CA ASP A 139 -6.09 19.55 -7.99
C ASP A 139 -6.02 18.60 -6.78
N LEU A 140 -5.34 17.45 -6.92
CA LEU A 140 -5.20 16.45 -5.88
C LEU A 140 -4.32 16.98 -4.73
N THR A 141 -4.81 16.83 -3.50
CA THR A 141 -4.10 17.27 -2.30
C THR A 141 -3.72 16.11 -1.40
N LYS A 142 -2.77 16.34 -0.48
CA LYS A 142 -2.46 15.38 0.60
C LYS A 142 -3.69 15.07 1.46
N GLY A 143 -4.60 16.04 1.63
CA GLY A 143 -5.84 15.87 2.39
C GLY A 143 -6.76 14.81 1.78
N ASP A 144 -6.90 14.80 0.45
CA ASP A 144 -7.69 13.79 -0.27
C ASP A 144 -7.14 12.37 -0.03
N LEU A 145 -5.81 12.23 -0.02
CA LEU A 145 -5.14 10.95 0.22
C LEU A 145 -5.18 10.49 1.69
N ILE A 146 -5.21 11.43 2.64
CA ILE A 146 -5.40 11.11 4.06
C ILE A 146 -6.83 10.62 4.30
N GLU A 147 -7.81 11.19 3.60
CA GLU A 147 -9.20 10.81 3.75
C GLU A 147 -9.47 9.36 3.33
N LEU A 148 -8.64 8.74 2.49
CA LEU A 148 -8.71 7.30 2.19
C LEU A 148 -8.57 6.41 3.45
N ASN A 149 -8.08 6.95 4.57
CA ASN A 149 -8.13 6.26 5.87
C ASN A 149 -9.57 6.02 6.34
N SER A 150 -10.51 6.79 5.81
CA SER A 150 -11.94 6.61 5.98
C SER A 150 -12.43 5.47 5.07
N GLN A 151 -13.16 4.54 5.67
CA GLN A 151 -13.64 3.33 4.99
C GLN A 151 -14.60 3.65 3.84
N GLY A 152 -14.41 2.98 2.69
CA GLY A 152 -15.36 2.97 1.58
C GLY A 152 -15.24 4.14 0.63
N ILE A 153 -14.02 4.62 0.37
CA ILE A 153 -13.77 5.76 -0.53
C ILE A 153 -13.13 5.29 -1.84
N CYS A 154 -13.52 5.94 -2.93
CA CYS A 154 -12.85 5.87 -4.23
C CYS A 154 -12.49 7.28 -4.69
N ILE A 155 -11.23 7.49 -5.05
CA ILE A 155 -10.76 8.70 -5.71
C ILE A 155 -10.36 8.34 -7.13
N GLN A 156 -11.13 8.81 -8.11
CA GLN A 156 -10.80 8.72 -9.51
C GLN A 156 -9.93 9.93 -9.88
N ILE A 157 -8.69 9.67 -10.23
CA ILE A 157 -7.70 10.67 -10.62
C ILE A 157 -7.58 10.65 -12.14
N SER A 158 -7.83 11.78 -12.78
CA SER A 158 -7.51 12.03 -14.19
C SER A 158 -6.43 13.09 -14.27
N TYR A 159 -5.64 13.13 -15.35
CA TYR A 159 -4.78 14.29 -15.58
C TYR A 159 -5.59 15.58 -15.76
#